data_AF-A0A1C7LN85-F1
#
_entry.id   AF-A0A1C7LN85-F1
#
_cell.length_a   1.000
_cell.length_b   1.000
_cell.length_c   1.000
_cell.angle_alpha   90.00
_cell.angle_beta   90.00
_cell.angle_gamma   90.00
#
_symmetry.space_group_name_H-M   'P 1'
#
loop_
_entity.id
_entity.type
_entity.pdbx_description
1 polymer ?
#
loop_
_entity_poly.entity_id
_entity_poly.type
_entity_poly.pdbx_seq_one_letter_code
_entity_poly.pdbx_strand_id
1 'polypeptide(L)'
;MAAVDKTPTISSPQSLAISWFPRADGVFLKDDDEVLLSQGKVAEIPFVIGDVEDEGTLFSLSLLNITTDAEFVDYITGNYLHGLTSAEIDKLLELYPADPAVGSPYGTGNNFTFTKEYKRLASFQGDLIFQAPRRQMLQQLSCKVHTWSFISKRLKVPGIGAPHGTDLENVYGGGDMADYLIRFVSTLNPNGATGIDWPPYTEGALISWSFSTATSH
;
A
#
# COMPACT_ATOMS: atom_id res chain seq x y z
N MET A 1 3.94 30.80 1.30
CA MET A 1 3.60 29.95 2.45
C MET A 1 2.10 29.91 2.70
N ALA A 2 1.37 31.04 2.76
CA ALA A 2 -0.08 31.05 3.03
C ALA A 2 -0.99 30.20 2.11
N ALA A 3 -0.57 29.87 0.88
CA ALA A 3 -1.30 28.95 0.00
C ALA A 3 -1.01 27.47 0.31
N VAL A 4 0.23 27.15 0.70
CA VAL A 4 0.63 25.79 1.12
C VAL A 4 -0.08 25.42 2.42
N ASP A 5 -0.16 26.36 3.38
CA ASP A 5 -0.82 26.17 4.67
C ASP A 5 -2.33 25.89 4.57
N LYS A 6 -2.93 26.16 3.41
CA LYS A 6 -4.35 25.89 3.12
C LYS A 6 -4.58 24.60 2.33
N THR A 7 -3.52 23.87 1.99
CA THR A 7 -3.63 22.63 1.24
C THR A 7 -4.25 21.55 2.13
N PRO A 8 -5.25 20.79 1.65
CA PRO A 8 -5.70 19.58 2.33
C PRO A 8 -4.54 18.63 2.62
N THR A 9 -4.59 18.00 3.79
CA THR A 9 -3.60 17.03 4.27
C THR A 9 -4.16 15.61 4.19
N ILE A 10 -3.32 14.61 4.45
CA ILE A 10 -3.75 13.20 4.61
C ILE A 10 -4.79 12.98 5.72
N SER A 11 -4.95 13.95 6.62
CA SER A 11 -5.95 13.97 7.69
C SER A 11 -7.21 14.78 7.33
N SER A 12 -7.26 15.37 6.15
CA SER A 12 -8.46 16.03 5.58
C SER A 12 -9.33 15.01 4.85
N PRO A 13 -10.60 15.31 4.55
CA PRO A 13 -11.49 14.37 3.83
C PRO A 13 -10.93 13.89 2.48
N GLN A 14 -10.12 14.70 1.79
CA GLN A 14 -9.43 14.29 0.55
C GLN A 14 -8.46 13.13 0.79
N SER A 15 -7.97 12.96 2.01
CA SER A 15 -7.14 11.85 2.46
C SER A 15 -5.93 11.65 1.54
N LEU A 16 -5.81 10.50 0.86
CA LEU A 16 -4.71 10.18 -0.04
C LEU A 16 -4.79 10.87 -1.42
N ALA A 17 -5.88 11.56 -1.74
CA ALA A 17 -5.97 12.42 -2.92
C ALA A 17 -5.24 13.76 -2.69
N ILE A 18 -3.92 13.67 -2.50
CA ILE A 18 -3.09 14.82 -2.12
C ILE A 18 -2.85 15.76 -3.30
N SER A 19 -2.83 17.07 -3.01
CA SER A 19 -2.70 18.12 -4.04
C SER A 19 -1.31 18.19 -4.67
N TRP A 20 -0.28 17.75 -3.95
CA TRP A 20 1.12 17.83 -4.37
C TRP A 20 1.65 16.42 -4.60
N PHE A 21 1.48 15.91 -5.82
CA PHE A 21 1.94 14.59 -6.25
C PHE A 21 2.70 14.74 -7.57
N PRO A 22 3.68 13.86 -7.89
CA PRO A 22 4.26 13.81 -9.23
C PRO A 22 3.18 13.65 -10.30
N ARG A 23 3.25 14.44 -11.37
CA ARG A 23 2.33 14.37 -12.51
C ARG A 23 3.15 14.37 -13.80
N ALA A 24 2.62 13.72 -14.84
CA ALA A 24 3.22 13.77 -16.15
C ALA A 24 3.35 15.23 -16.62
N ASP A 25 4.56 15.63 -16.98
CA ASP A 25 4.90 16.97 -17.47
C ASP A 25 5.35 16.96 -18.94
N GLY A 26 5.45 15.77 -19.54
CA GLY A 26 5.90 15.58 -20.92
C GLY A 26 7.41 15.74 -21.12
N VAL A 27 8.16 16.06 -20.07
CA VAL A 27 9.61 16.35 -20.13
C VAL A 27 10.38 15.40 -19.23
N PHE A 28 10.22 15.51 -17.92
CA PHE A 28 10.83 14.63 -16.93
C PHE A 28 10.01 13.35 -16.78
N LEU A 29 8.73 13.49 -16.46
CA LEU A 29 7.77 12.39 -16.43
C LEU A 29 6.91 12.48 -17.70
N LYS A 30 7.30 11.71 -18.72
CA LYS A 30 6.77 11.89 -20.09
C LYS A 30 5.32 11.45 -20.28
N ASP A 31 4.82 10.62 -19.39
CA ASP A 31 3.46 10.05 -19.41
C ASP A 31 3.13 9.60 -17.98
N ASP A 32 1.91 9.16 -17.74
CA ASP A 32 1.53 8.59 -16.43
C ASP A 32 2.41 7.38 -16.09
N ASP A 33 2.73 7.22 -14.81
CA ASP A 33 3.65 6.20 -14.31
C ASP A 33 3.20 4.77 -14.65
N GLU A 34 1.90 4.47 -14.50
CA GLU A 34 1.32 3.19 -14.91
C GLU A 34 1.48 2.93 -16.43
N VAL A 35 1.35 3.98 -17.25
CA VAL A 35 1.53 3.89 -18.70
C VAL A 35 3.00 3.65 -19.03
N LEU A 36 3.92 4.38 -18.42
CA LEU A 36 5.36 4.18 -18.61
C LEU A 36 5.78 2.77 -18.19
N LEU A 37 5.29 2.29 -17.05
CA LEU A 37 5.56 0.94 -16.54
C LEU A 37 5.06 -0.13 -17.52
N SER A 38 3.82 -0.02 -18.01
CA SER A 38 3.25 -0.97 -18.99
C SER A 38 3.99 -0.97 -20.34
N GLN A 39 4.60 0.16 -20.71
CA GLN A 39 5.44 0.27 -21.91
C GLN A 39 6.89 -0.20 -21.67
N GLY A 40 7.23 -0.67 -20.46
CA GLY A 40 8.60 -1.05 -20.09
C GLY A 40 9.56 0.13 -20.02
N LYS A 41 9.06 1.37 -19.92
CA LYS A 41 9.87 2.60 -19.81
C LYS A 41 10.25 2.88 -18.36
N VAL A 42 10.85 1.89 -17.73
CA VAL A 42 11.35 1.93 -16.36
C VAL A 42 12.73 1.28 -16.34
N ALA A 43 13.61 1.74 -15.45
CA ALA A 43 14.94 1.16 -15.33
C ALA A 43 14.86 -0.29 -14.84
N GLU A 44 15.46 -1.21 -15.58
CA GLU A 44 15.55 -2.62 -15.21
C GLU A 44 16.74 -2.83 -14.26
N ILE A 45 16.54 -2.50 -12.98
CA ILE A 45 17.52 -2.71 -11.91
C ILE A 45 16.94 -3.61 -10.81
N PRO A 46 17.75 -4.41 -10.09
CA PRO A 46 17.27 -5.13 -8.92
C PRO A 46 16.67 -4.17 -7.88
N PHE A 47 15.58 -4.57 -7.23
CA PHE A 47 14.95 -3.75 -6.18
C PHE A 47 14.26 -4.60 -5.10
N VAL A 48 14.03 -3.95 -3.95
CA VAL A 48 13.17 -4.43 -2.87
C VAL A 48 11.98 -3.49 -2.76
N ILE A 49 10.76 -4.02 -2.74
CA ILE A 49 9.54 -3.22 -2.57
C ILE A 49 8.57 -3.91 -1.60
N GLY A 50 7.96 -3.16 -0.69
CA GLY A 50 7.00 -3.73 0.25
C GLY A 50 6.05 -2.69 0.79
N ASP A 51 5.07 -3.19 1.52
CA ASP A 51 4.02 -2.42 2.19
C ASP A 51 3.90 -2.93 3.64
N VAL A 52 3.20 -2.18 4.49
CA VAL A 52 2.62 -2.73 5.72
C VAL A 52 1.28 -3.40 5.43
N GLU A 53 0.79 -4.24 6.34
CA GLU A 53 -0.46 -5.00 6.13
C GLU A 53 -1.70 -4.10 6.05
N ASP A 54 -1.73 -3.02 6.83
CA ASP A 54 -2.93 -2.21 7.05
C ASP A 54 -2.70 -0.75 6.62
N GLU A 55 -2.09 -0.54 5.45
CA GLU A 55 -1.69 0.78 4.91
C GLU A 55 -2.78 1.86 5.04
N GLY A 56 -4.01 1.51 4.68
CA GLY A 56 -5.12 2.47 4.58
C GLY A 56 -5.72 2.92 5.91
N THR A 57 -5.50 2.18 7.01
CA THR A 57 -6.27 2.39 8.27
C THR A 57 -6.04 3.77 8.87
N LEU A 58 -4.80 4.25 8.87
CA LEU A 58 -4.45 5.57 9.40
C LEU A 58 -5.17 6.69 8.63
N PHE A 59 -5.26 6.56 7.30
CA PHE A 59 -5.81 7.57 6.42
C PHE A 59 -7.34 7.63 6.48
N SER A 60 -8.00 6.49 6.69
CA SER A 60 -9.46 6.39 6.80
C SER A 60 -10.03 6.95 8.11
N LEU A 61 -9.20 7.24 9.12
CA LEU A 61 -9.64 7.92 10.35
C LEU A 61 -10.19 9.33 10.10
N SER A 62 -9.84 9.96 8.97
CA SER A 62 -10.39 11.26 8.55
C SER A 62 -11.80 11.16 7.93
N LEU A 63 -12.32 9.95 7.74
CA LEU A 63 -13.52 9.65 6.95
C LEU A 63 -14.65 9.02 7.79
N LEU A 64 -14.62 9.19 9.11
CA LEU A 64 -15.59 8.58 10.02
C LEU A 64 -17.02 9.15 9.89
N ASN A 65 -17.23 10.13 9.01
CA ASN A 65 -18.57 10.60 8.62
C ASN A 65 -19.20 9.75 7.51
N ILE A 66 -18.44 8.86 6.84
CA ILE A 66 -18.96 7.96 5.81
C ILE A 66 -19.45 6.67 6.49
N THR A 67 -20.74 6.38 6.31
CA THR A 67 -21.43 5.34 7.08
C THR A 67 -22.38 4.46 6.27
N THR A 68 -22.53 4.73 4.97
CA THR A 68 -23.41 3.99 4.06
C THR A 68 -22.73 3.63 2.76
N ASP A 69 -23.22 2.60 2.07
CA ASP A 69 -22.76 2.22 0.73
C ASP A 69 -22.80 3.39 -0.26
N ALA A 70 -23.86 4.21 -0.23
CA ALA A 70 -24.00 5.36 -1.11
C ALA A 70 -22.92 6.41 -0.85
N GLU A 71 -22.68 6.77 0.43
CA GLU A 71 -21.61 7.69 0.80
C GLU A 71 -20.22 7.14 0.48
N PHE A 72 -20.01 5.82 0.58
CA PHE A 72 -18.78 5.16 0.15
C PHE A 72 -18.57 5.34 -1.36
N VAL A 73 -19.57 5.01 -2.18
CA VAL A 73 -19.48 5.16 -3.64
C VAL A 73 -19.27 6.62 -4.05
N ASP A 74 -20.03 7.54 -3.45
CA ASP A 74 -19.91 8.97 -3.71
C ASP A 74 -18.51 9.48 -3.37
N TYR A 75 -17.94 9.01 -2.25
CA TYR A 75 -16.58 9.36 -1.86
C TYR A 75 -15.53 8.80 -2.82
N ILE A 76 -15.59 7.50 -3.16
CA ILE A 76 -14.60 6.89 -4.05
C ILE A 76 -14.65 7.51 -5.44
N THR A 77 -15.83 7.69 -6.02
CA THR A 77 -15.99 8.25 -7.37
C THR A 77 -15.70 9.75 -7.42
N GLY A 78 -16.00 10.46 -6.33
CA GLY A 78 -15.73 11.90 -6.18
C GLY A 78 -14.29 12.24 -5.85
N ASN A 79 -13.49 11.31 -5.32
CA ASN A 79 -12.14 11.59 -4.81
C ASN A 79 -11.01 10.81 -5.48
N TYR A 80 -11.28 9.61 -6.01
CA TYR A 80 -10.24 8.73 -6.58
C TYR A 80 -10.57 8.23 -7.99
N LEU A 81 -11.73 7.61 -8.19
CA LEU A 81 -12.10 6.92 -9.42
C LEU A 81 -13.21 7.67 -10.17
N HIS A 82 -12.83 8.75 -10.84
CA HIS A 82 -13.79 9.58 -11.56
C HIS A 82 -14.37 8.87 -12.79
N GLY A 83 -15.68 9.02 -13.02
CA GLY A 83 -16.31 8.60 -14.26
C GLY A 83 -16.60 7.10 -14.41
N LEU A 84 -16.59 6.33 -13.31
CA LEU A 84 -16.98 4.92 -13.33
C LEU A 84 -18.41 4.74 -13.86
N THR A 85 -18.58 3.72 -14.70
CA THR A 85 -19.90 3.22 -15.12
C THR A 85 -20.59 2.47 -13.98
N SER A 86 -21.91 2.28 -14.07
CA SER A 86 -22.65 1.51 -13.07
C SER A 86 -22.12 0.08 -12.91
N ALA A 87 -21.70 -0.57 -13.99
CA ALA A 87 -21.13 -1.91 -13.94
C ALA A 87 -19.77 -1.95 -13.21
N GLU A 88 -18.95 -0.90 -13.35
CA GLU A 88 -17.68 -0.78 -12.62
C GLU A 88 -17.92 -0.47 -11.14
N ILE A 89 -18.94 0.33 -10.82
CA ILE A 89 -19.37 0.55 -9.43
C ILE A 89 -19.84 -0.76 -8.80
N ASP A 90 -20.68 -1.54 -9.49
CA ASP A 90 -21.12 -2.85 -9.02
C ASP A 90 -19.92 -3.77 -8.76
N LYS A 91 -18.92 -3.74 -9.66
CA LYS A 91 -17.70 -4.53 -9.49
C LYS A 91 -16.86 -4.04 -8.30
N LEU A 92 -16.76 -2.74 -8.09
CA LEU A 92 -16.09 -2.15 -6.93
C LEU A 92 -16.73 -2.63 -5.62
N LEU A 93 -18.07 -2.62 -5.54
CA LEU A 93 -18.82 -3.06 -4.36
C LEU A 93 -18.70 -4.58 -4.12
N GLU A 94 -18.53 -5.37 -5.18
CA GLU A 94 -18.23 -6.81 -5.08
C GLU A 94 -16.82 -7.05 -4.53
N LEU A 95 -15.82 -6.32 -5.03
CA LEU A 95 -14.42 -6.46 -4.62
C LEU A 95 -14.15 -5.96 -3.19
N TYR A 96 -14.85 -4.89 -2.79
CA TYR A 96 -14.79 -4.33 -1.45
C TYR A 96 -16.19 -4.39 -0.83
N PRO A 97 -16.62 -5.50 -0.23
CA PRO A 97 -17.92 -5.60 0.41
C PRO A 97 -17.96 -4.83 1.74
N ALA A 98 -19.15 -4.47 2.20
CA ALA A 98 -19.36 -3.80 3.49
C ALA A 98 -19.20 -4.72 4.72
N ASP A 99 -18.88 -6.01 4.52
CA ASP A 99 -18.61 -6.94 5.62
C ASP A 99 -17.30 -6.55 6.34
N PRO A 100 -17.35 -6.09 7.60
CA PRO A 100 -16.15 -5.67 8.32
C PRO A 100 -15.16 -6.81 8.54
N ALA A 101 -15.59 -8.09 8.49
CA ALA A 101 -14.70 -9.22 8.72
C ALA A 101 -13.59 -9.36 7.67
N VAL A 102 -13.82 -8.87 6.44
CA VAL A 102 -12.84 -8.90 5.35
C VAL A 102 -12.09 -7.59 5.16
N GLY A 103 -12.46 -6.54 5.89
CA GLY A 103 -11.81 -5.22 5.80
C GLY A 103 -10.59 -5.04 6.72
N SER A 104 -9.82 -3.98 6.48
CA SER A 104 -8.63 -3.61 7.26
C SER A 104 -9.00 -2.81 8.54
N PRO A 105 -8.45 -3.07 9.74
CA PRO A 105 -7.34 -4.00 10.01
C PRO A 105 -7.68 -5.46 9.73
N TYR A 106 -6.85 -6.12 8.94
CA TYR A 106 -7.15 -7.47 8.44
C TYR A 106 -7.04 -8.53 9.54
N GLY A 107 -7.85 -9.58 9.44
CA GLY A 107 -7.85 -10.70 10.40
C GLY A 107 -8.42 -10.36 11.78
N THR A 108 -9.16 -9.24 11.91
CA THR A 108 -9.75 -8.81 13.19
C THR A 108 -11.25 -9.08 13.31
N GLY A 109 -11.87 -9.71 12.30
CA GLY A 109 -13.32 -9.91 12.26
C GLY A 109 -14.05 -8.57 12.36
N ASN A 110 -15.08 -8.50 13.20
CA ASN A 110 -15.89 -7.29 13.38
C ASN A 110 -15.26 -6.26 14.33
N ASN A 111 -14.10 -6.56 14.93
CA ASN A 111 -13.42 -5.62 15.82
C ASN A 111 -12.93 -4.40 15.04
N PHE A 112 -12.84 -3.26 15.74
CA PHE A 112 -12.34 -1.99 15.21
C PHE A 112 -13.15 -1.42 14.03
N THR A 113 -14.44 -1.79 13.96
CA THR A 113 -15.42 -1.20 13.03
C THR A 113 -15.88 0.15 13.57
N PHE A 114 -15.06 1.22 13.44
CA PHE A 114 -15.39 2.56 13.97
C PHE A 114 -16.64 3.15 13.30
N THR A 115 -16.82 2.89 12.01
CA THR A 115 -18.07 3.07 11.25
C THR A 115 -18.30 1.85 10.38
N LYS A 116 -19.50 1.73 9.81
CA LYS A 116 -19.82 0.64 8.86
C LYS A 116 -18.85 0.58 7.68
N GLU A 117 -18.40 1.73 7.19
CA GLU A 117 -17.52 1.80 6.02
C GLU A 117 -16.03 1.94 6.36
N TYR A 118 -15.66 2.19 7.62
CA TYR A 118 -14.26 2.46 8.00
C TYR A 118 -13.30 1.37 7.51
N LYS A 119 -13.60 0.10 7.80
CA LYS A 119 -12.71 -1.02 7.44
C LYS A 119 -12.64 -1.24 5.93
N ARG A 120 -13.73 -0.93 5.23
CA ARG A 120 -13.85 -1.02 3.78
C ARG A 120 -13.07 0.09 3.08
N LEU A 121 -13.19 1.33 3.57
CA LEU A 121 -12.38 2.47 3.15
C LEU A 121 -10.89 2.20 3.35
N ALA A 122 -10.51 1.67 4.51
CA ALA A 122 -9.13 1.31 4.81
C ALA A 122 -8.59 0.26 3.84
N SER A 123 -9.36 -0.78 3.54
CA SER A 123 -8.98 -1.77 2.52
C SER A 123 -8.84 -1.16 1.14
N PHE A 124 -9.82 -0.38 0.67
CA PHE A 124 -9.77 0.24 -0.64
C PHE A 124 -8.59 1.21 -0.78
N GLN A 125 -8.40 2.11 0.20
CA GLN A 125 -7.33 3.11 0.17
C GLN A 125 -5.95 2.47 0.26
N GLY A 126 -5.78 1.46 1.11
CA GLY A 126 -4.54 0.70 1.22
C GLY A 126 -4.19 -0.04 -0.07
N ASP A 127 -5.20 -0.62 -0.72
CA ASP A 127 -4.98 -1.33 -1.98
C ASP A 127 -4.67 -0.39 -3.14
N LEU A 128 -5.48 0.66 -3.32
CA LEU A 128 -5.35 1.59 -4.45
C LEU A 128 -3.99 2.28 -4.48
N ILE A 129 -3.50 2.74 -3.32
CA ILE A 129 -2.33 3.62 -3.25
C ILE A 129 -1.03 2.85 -3.02
N PHE A 130 -1.07 1.67 -2.41
CA PHE A 130 0.13 0.95 -2.00
C PHE A 130 0.19 -0.46 -2.62
N GLN A 131 -0.78 -1.33 -2.29
CA GLN A 131 -0.69 -2.75 -2.67
C GLN A 131 -0.79 -2.98 -4.19
N ALA A 132 -1.69 -2.28 -4.88
CA ALA A 132 -1.88 -2.46 -6.32
C ALA A 132 -0.67 -1.94 -7.12
N PRO A 133 -0.15 -0.71 -6.89
CA PRO A 133 1.08 -0.26 -7.53
C PRO A 133 2.27 -1.17 -7.26
N ARG A 134 2.45 -1.66 -6.02
CA ARG A 134 3.50 -2.63 -5.69
C ARG A 134 3.36 -3.90 -6.53
N ARG A 135 2.17 -4.49 -6.58
CA ARG A 135 1.90 -5.70 -7.38
C ARG A 135 2.12 -5.48 -8.87
N GLN A 136 1.71 -4.33 -9.40
CA GLN A 136 1.90 -3.98 -10.81
C GLN A 136 3.40 -3.88 -11.16
N MET A 137 4.20 -3.20 -10.33
CA MET A 137 5.65 -3.11 -10.54
C MET A 137 6.32 -4.49 -10.48
N LEU A 138 5.92 -5.35 -9.53
CA LEU A 138 6.42 -6.72 -9.43
C LEU A 138 6.04 -7.58 -10.63
N GLN A 139 4.78 -7.52 -11.09
CA GLN A 139 4.31 -8.26 -12.27
C GLN A 139 5.09 -7.88 -13.54
N GLN A 140 5.43 -6.60 -13.71
CA GLN A 140 6.11 -6.12 -14.91
C GLN A 140 7.63 -6.39 -14.89
N LEU A 141 8.26 -6.44 -13.72
CA LEU A 141 9.72 -6.45 -13.62
C LEU A 141 10.34 -7.71 -13.04
N SER A 142 9.61 -8.52 -12.25
CA SER A 142 10.18 -9.69 -11.58
C SER A 142 10.68 -10.79 -12.52
N CYS A 143 10.17 -10.83 -13.76
CA CYS A 143 10.66 -11.75 -14.80
C CYS A 143 11.93 -11.25 -15.51
N LYS A 144 12.31 -9.98 -15.31
CA LYS A 144 13.43 -9.32 -15.98
C LYS A 144 14.62 -9.09 -15.05
N VAL A 145 14.35 -8.76 -13.80
CA VAL A 145 15.36 -8.43 -12.80
C VAL A 145 15.07 -9.14 -11.49
N HIS A 146 16.10 -9.38 -10.68
CA HIS A 146 15.89 -9.92 -9.35
C HIS A 146 15.18 -8.90 -8.47
N THR A 147 13.98 -9.25 -8.02
CA THR A 147 13.15 -8.41 -7.17
C THR A 147 12.80 -9.16 -5.90
N TRP A 148 12.68 -8.45 -4.78
CA TRP A 148 12.20 -9.01 -3.52
C TRP A 148 11.02 -8.18 -3.03
N SER A 149 10.04 -8.85 -2.44
CA SER A 149 8.89 -8.16 -1.86
C SER A 149 8.54 -8.63 -0.47
N PHE A 150 8.05 -7.70 0.34
CA PHE A 150 7.60 -7.96 1.71
C PHE A 150 6.23 -7.34 2.01
N ILE A 151 5.56 -7.91 3.02
CA ILE A 151 4.47 -7.29 3.77
C ILE A 151 4.88 -7.26 5.25
N SER A 152 4.91 -6.08 5.85
CA SER A 152 5.18 -5.94 7.29
C SER A 152 3.89 -6.04 8.09
N LYS A 153 3.85 -6.99 9.03
CA LYS A 153 2.73 -7.17 9.98
C LYS A 153 3.13 -6.80 11.42
N ARG A 154 4.28 -6.15 11.59
CA ARG A 154 4.86 -5.81 12.89
C ARG A 154 4.30 -4.51 13.44
N LEU A 155 4.57 -4.29 14.72
CA LEU A 155 4.27 -3.04 15.43
C LEU A 155 2.80 -2.63 15.29
N LYS A 156 1.92 -3.64 15.40
CA LYS A 156 0.49 -3.41 15.31
C LYS A 156 0.00 -2.50 16.44
N VAL A 157 -0.74 -1.47 16.07
CA VAL A 157 -1.40 -0.54 16.97
C VAL A 157 -2.86 -1.01 17.18
N PRO A 158 -3.34 -1.13 18.43
CA PRO A 158 -4.73 -1.44 18.70
C PRO A 158 -5.68 -0.50 17.95
N GLY A 159 -6.66 -1.05 17.23
CA GLY A 159 -7.60 -0.25 16.43
C GLY A 159 -7.24 -0.10 14.96
N ILE A 160 -5.95 -0.02 14.61
CA ILE A 160 -5.52 0.33 13.24
C ILE A 160 -4.52 -0.65 12.63
N GLY A 161 -4.23 -1.78 13.28
CA GLY A 161 -3.44 -2.86 12.67
C GLY A 161 -1.96 -2.50 12.55
N ALA A 162 -1.28 -2.91 11.47
CA ALA A 162 0.05 -2.39 11.11
C ALA A 162 -0.13 -1.20 10.13
N PRO A 163 -0.40 0.03 10.62
CA PRO A 163 -0.69 1.18 9.77
C PRO A 163 0.57 1.70 9.07
N HIS A 164 0.33 2.51 8.04
CA HIS A 164 1.36 3.20 7.26
C HIS A 164 2.47 3.79 8.13
N GLY A 165 3.72 3.48 7.78
CA GLY A 165 4.92 3.95 8.46
C GLY A 165 5.39 3.11 9.66
N THR A 166 4.69 2.05 10.05
CA THR A 166 5.14 1.18 11.16
C THR A 166 6.41 0.39 10.85
N ASP A 167 6.69 0.12 9.58
CA ASP A 167 7.92 -0.52 9.11
C ASP A 167 9.18 0.34 9.33
N LEU A 168 9.05 1.68 9.40
CA LEU A 168 10.18 2.60 9.60
C LEU A 168 10.99 2.29 10.86
N GLU A 169 10.34 1.89 11.95
CA GLU A 169 11.02 1.50 13.18
C GLU A 169 11.90 0.25 12.98
N ASN A 170 11.47 -0.70 12.14
CA ASN A 170 12.28 -1.88 11.84
C ASN A 170 13.44 -1.54 10.88
N VAL A 171 13.19 -0.65 9.91
CA VAL A 171 14.21 -0.19 8.95
C VAL A 171 15.29 0.65 9.62
N TYR A 172 14.92 1.62 10.46
CA TYR A 172 15.83 2.60 11.03
C TYR A 172 16.22 2.31 12.49
N GLY A 173 15.44 1.51 13.21
CA GLY A 173 15.71 1.10 14.59
C GLY A 173 16.66 -0.10 14.71
N GLY A 174 17.19 -0.62 13.59
CA GLY A 174 18.21 -1.68 13.58
C GLY A 174 17.66 -3.09 13.79
N GLY A 175 16.45 -3.39 13.27
CA GLY A 175 15.92 -4.74 13.26
C GLY A 175 16.35 -5.55 12.01
N ASP A 176 15.86 -6.78 11.89
CA ASP A 176 16.23 -7.69 10.79
C ASP A 176 16.00 -7.12 9.39
N MET A 177 14.96 -6.31 9.19
CA MET A 177 14.69 -5.64 7.93
C MET A 177 15.83 -4.71 7.55
N ALA A 178 16.41 -3.99 8.52
CA ALA A 178 17.61 -3.19 8.31
C ALA A 178 18.76 -4.06 7.80
N ASP A 179 18.99 -5.24 8.40
CA ASP A 179 20.06 -6.15 7.99
C ASP A 179 19.87 -6.69 6.56
N TYR A 180 18.64 -7.05 6.17
CA TYR A 180 18.34 -7.47 4.79
C TYR A 180 18.57 -6.32 3.80
N LEU A 181 18.13 -5.11 4.13
CA LEU A 181 18.27 -3.94 3.26
C LEU A 181 19.73 -3.46 3.15
N ILE A 182 20.50 -3.48 4.24
CA ILE A 182 21.94 -3.15 4.24
C ILE A 182 22.71 -4.14 3.36
N ARG A 183 22.39 -5.44 3.46
CA ARG A 183 22.96 -6.46 2.57
C ARG A 183 22.58 -6.20 1.13
N PHE A 184 21.31 -5.95 0.85
CA PHE A 184 20.85 -5.62 -0.50
C PHE A 184 21.60 -4.43 -1.11
N VAL A 185 21.79 -3.34 -0.35
CA VAL A 185 22.59 -2.19 -0.80
C VAL A 185 24.04 -2.57 -1.09
N SER A 186 24.61 -3.48 -0.31
CA SER A 186 26.03 -3.87 -0.43
C SER A 186 26.29 -4.91 -1.52
N THR A 187 25.31 -5.77 -1.84
CA THR A 187 25.52 -6.98 -2.65
C THR A 187 24.48 -7.19 -3.76
N LEU A 188 23.45 -6.34 -3.83
CA LEU A 188 22.25 -6.53 -4.67
C LEU A 188 21.47 -7.83 -4.38
N ASN A 189 21.66 -8.40 -3.18
CA ASN A 189 20.95 -9.57 -2.70
C ASN A 189 20.69 -9.41 -1.20
N PRO A 190 19.42 -9.46 -0.73
CA PRO A 190 19.15 -9.27 0.69
C PRO A 190 19.64 -10.45 1.52
N ASN A 191 19.94 -11.62 0.94
CA ASN A 191 20.32 -12.84 1.67
C ASN A 191 21.79 -12.87 2.09
N GLY A 192 22.07 -13.66 3.13
CA GLY A 192 23.38 -13.79 3.76
C GLY A 192 23.43 -15.06 4.61
N ALA A 193 24.50 -15.26 5.38
CA ALA A 193 24.68 -16.45 6.21
C ALA A 193 23.85 -16.43 7.52
N THR A 194 22.57 -16.05 7.43
CA THR A 194 21.63 -15.96 8.57
C THR A 194 20.80 -17.23 8.75
N GLY A 195 20.81 -18.14 7.76
CA GLY A 195 19.99 -19.37 7.76
C GLY A 195 18.51 -19.14 7.43
N ILE A 196 18.12 -17.90 7.11
CA ILE A 196 16.77 -17.53 6.69
C ILE A 196 16.90 -16.82 5.35
N ASP A 197 16.37 -17.45 4.30
CA ASP A 197 16.39 -16.91 2.95
C ASP A 197 15.08 -16.17 2.64
N TRP A 198 15.21 -14.92 2.21
CA TRP A 198 14.19 -14.15 1.54
C TRP A 198 14.22 -14.50 0.04
N PRO A 199 13.27 -15.30 -0.46
CA PRO A 199 13.27 -15.71 -1.86
C PRO A 199 13.01 -14.49 -2.77
N PRO A 200 13.63 -14.44 -3.96
CA PRO A 200 13.22 -13.52 -5.00
C PRO A 200 11.73 -13.72 -5.33
N TYR A 201 11.04 -12.62 -5.60
CA TYR A 201 9.66 -12.65 -6.07
C TYR A 201 9.63 -13.26 -7.48
N THR A 202 8.66 -14.15 -7.70
CA THR A 202 8.39 -14.77 -9.01
C THR A 202 6.91 -14.61 -9.33
N GLU A 203 6.59 -14.44 -10.62
CA GLU A 203 5.21 -14.33 -11.08
C GLU A 203 4.43 -15.60 -10.72
N GLY A 204 3.35 -15.46 -9.94
CA GLY A 204 2.58 -16.59 -9.38
C GLY A 204 2.95 -16.99 -7.95
N ALA A 205 3.97 -16.39 -7.33
CA ALA A 205 4.19 -16.49 -5.89
C ALA A 205 3.04 -15.81 -5.13
N LEU A 206 2.10 -16.62 -4.64
CA LEU A 206 0.95 -16.17 -3.84
C LEU A 206 1.35 -15.53 -2.50
N ILE A 207 2.64 -15.60 -2.12
CA ILE A 207 3.14 -15.24 -0.79
C ILE A 207 4.30 -14.25 -0.97
N SER A 208 4.08 -13.00 -0.56
CA SER A 208 5.17 -12.05 -0.27
C SER A 208 5.83 -12.44 1.06
N TRP A 209 7.14 -12.17 1.21
CA TRP A 209 7.81 -12.37 2.48
C TRP A 209 7.09 -11.60 3.59
N SER A 210 6.89 -12.19 4.76
CA SER A 210 6.17 -11.53 5.85
C SER A 210 7.10 -11.29 7.03
N PHE A 211 7.28 -10.03 7.39
CA PHE A 211 7.86 -9.69 8.69
C PHE A 211 6.71 -9.73 9.71
N SER A 212 6.56 -10.85 10.44
CA SER A 212 5.43 -11.06 11.38
C SER A 212 5.82 -11.09 12.85
N THR A 213 7.08 -11.41 13.17
CA THR A 213 7.61 -11.46 14.55
C THR A 213 9.08 -11.06 14.53
N ALA A 214 9.56 -10.31 15.53
CA ALA A 214 10.99 -10.06 15.68
C ALA A 214 11.69 -11.41 15.87
N THR A 215 12.64 -11.76 15.01
CA THR A 215 13.58 -12.83 15.32
C THR A 215 14.49 -12.29 16.42
N SER A 216 14.37 -12.84 17.63
CA SER A 216 15.37 -12.62 18.67
C SER A 216 16.71 -13.16 18.15
N HIS A 217 17.67 -12.27 17.93
CA HIS A 217 19.08 -12.63 17.83
C HIS A 217 19.65 -12.87 19.23
#